data_AF-A0A418NRT9-F1
#
_entry.id   AF-A0A418NRT9-F1
#
_cell.length_a   1.000
_cell.length_b   1.000
_cell.length_c   1.000
_cell.angle_alpha   90.00
_cell.angle_beta   90.00
_cell.angle_gamma   90.00
#
_symmetry.space_group_name_H-M   'P 1'
#
loop_
_entity.id
_entity.type
_entity.pdbx_description
1 polymer ?
#
loop_
_entity_poly.entity_id
_entity_poly.type
_entity_poly.pdbx_seq_one_letter_code
_entity_poly.pdbx_strand_id
1 'polypeptide(L)'
;MLKRTDPAAAYKRVDFEALVAGSDTNGLVRMCFADAGAALDRALWADANGRDDVRGRALERAQLGLITLLSGLDMEQPVSKSLDVFYRSLLARVTNAQKHFNRTAVEMTRDDLADIAASLLGEPRKVA
;
A
#
# COMPACT_ATOMS: atom_id res chain seq x y z
N MET A 1 12.23 6.74 27.43
CA MET A 1 11.90 5.38 26.96
C MET A 1 10.98 5.52 25.74
N LEU A 2 11.50 5.32 24.53
CA LEU A 2 10.65 5.22 23.33
C LEU A 2 9.89 3.90 23.43
N LYS A 3 8.60 3.99 23.76
CA LYS A 3 7.68 2.85 23.74
C LYS A 3 7.74 2.31 22.32
N ARG A 4 8.21 1.07 22.15
CA ARG A 4 8.18 0.33 20.89
C ARG A 4 6.70 0.12 20.56
N THR A 5 6.09 1.11 19.93
CA THR A 5 4.73 1.02 19.40
C THR A 5 4.76 -0.08 18.37
N ASP A 6 4.00 -1.15 18.61
CA ASP A 6 3.81 -2.21 17.63
C ASP A 6 3.15 -1.57 16.40
N PRO A 7 3.85 -1.43 15.26
CA PRO A 7 3.31 -0.70 14.13
C PRO A 7 2.12 -1.45 13.50
N ALA A 8 2.02 -2.77 13.71
CA ALA A 8 0.87 -3.57 13.31
C ALA A 8 -0.41 -3.20 14.07
N ALA A 9 -0.29 -2.55 15.24
CA ALA A 9 -1.43 -2.05 15.99
C ALA A 9 -2.18 -0.92 15.29
N ALA A 10 -1.62 -0.33 14.22
CA ALA A 10 -2.24 0.76 13.47
C ALA A 10 -3.56 0.39 12.77
N TYR A 11 -3.86 -0.89 12.62
CA TYR A 11 -5.03 -1.39 11.90
C TYR A 11 -6.10 -1.92 12.85
N LYS A 12 -7.36 -1.68 12.50
CA LYS A 12 -8.50 -2.20 13.25
C LYS A 12 -8.51 -3.73 13.23
N ARG A 13 -8.58 -4.35 14.41
CA ARG A 13 -8.64 -5.81 14.57
C ARG A 13 -9.95 -6.46 14.09
N VAL A 14 -11.04 -5.69 13.98
CA VAL A 14 -12.41 -6.27 13.90
C VAL A 14 -13.15 -6.02 12.58
N ASP A 15 -12.68 -5.16 11.67
CA ASP A 15 -13.43 -4.86 10.42
C ASP A 15 -12.88 -5.53 9.15
N PHE A 16 -11.70 -6.17 9.21
CA PHE A 16 -11.06 -6.77 8.04
C PHE A 16 -11.30 -8.29 7.92
N GLU A 17 -11.45 -8.99 9.05
CA GLU A 17 -11.73 -10.44 9.12
C GLU A 17 -13.10 -10.82 8.50
N ALA A 18 -14.07 -9.92 8.52
CA ALA A 18 -15.43 -10.18 8.02
C ALA A 18 -15.53 -10.20 6.48
N LEU A 19 -14.54 -9.65 5.75
CA LEU A 19 -14.55 -9.59 4.28
C LEU A 19 -13.85 -10.76 3.60
N VAL A 20 -12.99 -11.50 4.32
CA VAL A 20 -12.19 -12.60 3.77
C VAL A 20 -12.02 -13.69 4.83
N ALA A 21 -12.65 -14.83 4.60
CA ALA A 21 -12.67 -15.97 5.51
C ALA A 21 -11.26 -16.45 5.91
N GLY A 22 -10.88 -16.27 7.17
CA GLY A 22 -9.89 -17.13 7.87
C GLY A 22 -8.45 -16.63 8.03
N SER A 23 -8.13 -15.37 7.72
CA SER A 23 -6.78 -14.82 7.95
C SER A 23 -6.74 -13.87 9.15
N ASP A 24 -5.69 -13.97 9.96
CA ASP A 24 -5.41 -12.98 11.01
C ASP A 24 -5.27 -11.57 10.40
N THR A 25 -5.55 -10.52 11.19
CA THR A 25 -5.52 -9.11 10.72
C THR A 25 -4.20 -8.76 10.02
N ASN A 26 -3.07 -9.34 10.44
CA ASN A 26 -1.76 -9.12 9.84
C ASN A 26 -1.63 -9.75 8.44
N GLY A 27 -2.24 -10.92 8.21
CA GLY A 27 -2.29 -11.61 6.94
C GLY A 27 -3.07 -10.83 5.88
N LEU A 28 -4.12 -10.13 6.28
CA LEU A 28 -4.92 -9.30 5.39
C LEU A 28 -4.23 -8.00 5.01
N VAL A 29 -3.66 -7.30 5.99
CA VAL A 29 -2.87 -6.09 5.72
C VAL A 29 -1.70 -6.42 4.80
N ARG A 30 -1.01 -7.54 5.06
CA ARG A 30 0.03 -8.09 4.19
C ARG A 30 -0.47 -8.35 2.76
N MET A 31 -1.65 -8.95 2.61
CA MET A 31 -2.25 -9.20 1.31
C MET A 31 -2.55 -7.90 0.56
N CYS A 32 -3.04 -6.86 1.23
CA CYS A 32 -3.30 -5.56 0.62
C CYS A 32 -2.01 -4.87 0.16
N PHE A 33 -0.93 -4.93 0.97
CA PHE A 33 0.37 -4.43 0.54
C PHE A 33 0.90 -5.18 -0.68
N ALA A 34 0.82 -6.52 -0.67
CA ALA A 34 1.28 -7.34 -1.78
C ALA A 34 0.48 -7.08 -3.07
N ASP A 35 -0.85 -6.96 -2.98
CA ASP A 35 -1.72 -6.69 -4.12
C ASP A 35 -1.49 -5.29 -4.70
N ALA A 36 -1.38 -4.25 -3.85
CA ALA A 36 -1.06 -2.90 -4.29
C ALA A 36 0.35 -2.82 -4.92
N GLY A 37 1.35 -3.47 -4.31
CA GLY A 37 2.70 -3.57 -4.86
C GLY A 37 2.75 -4.26 -6.22
N ALA A 38 2.11 -5.43 -6.34
CA ALA A 38 2.02 -6.16 -7.61
C ALA A 38 1.30 -5.37 -8.70
N ALA A 39 0.29 -4.58 -8.34
CA ALA A 39 -0.39 -3.68 -9.27
C ALA A 39 0.54 -2.56 -9.77
N LEU A 40 1.37 -1.97 -8.90
CA LEU A 40 2.37 -0.98 -9.30
C LEU A 40 3.44 -1.58 -10.22
N ASP A 41 3.96 -2.77 -9.91
CA ASP A 41 4.90 -3.49 -10.78
C ASP A 41 4.27 -3.78 -12.15
N ARG A 42 2.99 -4.17 -12.17
CA ARG A 42 2.26 -4.40 -13.43
C ARG A 42 2.10 -3.12 -14.25
N ALA A 43 1.91 -1.97 -13.60
CA ALA A 43 1.86 -0.68 -14.28
C ALA A 43 3.21 -0.32 -14.91
N LEU A 44 4.32 -0.54 -14.18
CA LEU A 44 5.68 -0.28 -14.67
C LEU A 44 6.08 -1.20 -15.83
N TRP A 45 5.70 -2.48 -15.73
CA TRP A 45 5.87 -3.44 -16.81
C TRP A 45 5.04 -3.05 -18.04
N ALA A 46 3.78 -2.67 -17.84
CA ALA A 46 2.89 -2.28 -18.93
C ALA A 46 3.42 -1.04 -19.66
N ASP A 47 3.93 -0.05 -18.92
CA ASP A 47 4.58 1.12 -19.50
C ASP A 47 5.82 0.74 -20.33
N ALA A 48 6.65 -0.19 -19.83
CA ALA A 48 7.86 -0.64 -20.54
C ALA A 48 7.53 -1.38 -21.86
N ASN A 49 6.31 -1.88 -21.99
CA ASN A 49 5.84 -2.68 -23.13
C ASN A 49 4.81 -1.93 -24.00
N GLY A 50 4.59 -0.62 -23.77
CA GLY A 50 3.62 0.17 -24.54
C GLY A 50 2.16 -0.29 -24.38
N ARG A 51 1.82 -0.87 -23.22
CA ARG A 51 0.49 -1.44 -22.92
C ARG A 51 -0.34 -0.49 -22.07
N ASP A 52 -0.75 0.64 -22.65
CA ASP A 52 -1.48 1.71 -21.95
C ASP A 52 -2.78 1.23 -21.29
N ASP A 53 -3.48 0.29 -21.92
CA ASP A 53 -4.71 -0.31 -21.39
C ASP A 53 -4.46 -1.12 -20.11
N VAL A 54 -3.37 -1.87 -20.07
CA VAL A 54 -2.94 -2.65 -18.90
C VAL A 54 -2.43 -1.71 -17.81
N ARG A 55 -1.68 -0.67 -18.19
CA ARG A 55 -1.15 0.35 -17.27
C ARG A 55 -2.27 1.06 -16.52
N GLY A 56 -3.30 1.51 -17.22
CA GLY A 56 -4.47 2.17 -16.61
C GLY A 56 -5.16 1.28 -15.58
N ARG A 57 -5.55 0.05 -15.98
CA ARG A 57 -6.20 -0.92 -15.07
C ARG A 57 -5.33 -1.30 -13.87
N ALA A 58 -4.01 -1.40 -14.06
CA ALA A 58 -3.08 -1.68 -12.99
C ALA A 58 -2.98 -0.51 -11.99
N LEU A 59 -2.97 0.74 -12.46
CA LEU A 59 -2.99 1.92 -11.59
C LEU A 59 -4.32 2.07 -10.84
N GLU A 60 -5.45 1.76 -11.47
CA GLU A 60 -6.76 1.68 -10.79
C GLU A 60 -6.74 0.62 -9.68
N ARG A 61 -6.14 -0.55 -9.95
CA ARG A 61 -6.01 -1.61 -8.95
C ARG A 61 -5.14 -1.17 -7.77
N ALA A 62 -4.00 -0.52 -8.03
CA ALA A 62 -3.13 0.02 -6.99
C ALA A 62 -3.86 1.10 -6.14
N GLN A 63 -4.65 1.97 -6.78
CA GLN A 63 -5.46 2.98 -6.12
C GLN A 63 -6.46 2.34 -5.13
N LEU A 64 -7.17 1.29 -5.55
CA LEU A 64 -8.09 0.55 -4.69
C LEU A 64 -7.37 -0.06 -3.47
N GLY A 65 -6.20 -0.68 -3.68
CA GLY A 65 -5.40 -1.25 -2.59
C GLY A 65 -5.00 -0.19 -1.55
N LEU A 66 -4.58 1.00 -1.99
CA LEU A 66 -4.25 2.12 -1.09
C LEU A 66 -5.47 2.66 -0.33
N ILE A 67 -6.64 2.74 -0.98
CA ILE A 67 -7.90 3.13 -0.31
C ILE A 67 -8.25 2.11 0.77
N THR A 68 -8.12 0.82 0.48
CA THR A 68 -8.36 -0.24 1.46
C THR A 68 -7.41 -0.13 2.66
N LEU A 69 -6.12 0.12 2.44
CA LEU A 69 -5.14 0.36 3.51
C LEU A 69 -5.51 1.59 4.36
N LEU A 70 -5.96 2.68 3.73
CA LEU A 70 -6.45 3.87 4.44
C LEU A 70 -7.67 3.59 5.30
N SER A 71 -8.67 2.90 4.74
CA SER A 71 -9.93 2.58 5.43
C SER A 71 -9.73 1.62 6.60
N GLY A 72 -8.66 0.81 6.58
CA GLY A 72 -8.33 -0.14 7.65
C GLY A 72 -7.69 0.47 8.90
N LEU A 73 -7.28 1.74 8.87
CA LEU A 73 -6.59 2.39 9.99
C LEU A 73 -7.49 2.53 11.23
N ASP A 74 -6.92 2.22 12.40
CA ASP A 74 -7.49 2.53 13.71
C ASP A 74 -7.05 3.93 14.15
N MET A 75 -7.91 4.92 13.96
CA MET A 75 -7.58 6.33 14.19
C MET A 75 -7.40 6.69 15.67
N GLU A 76 -7.73 5.79 16.60
CA GLU A 76 -7.43 5.94 18.02
C GLU A 76 -5.93 5.70 18.32
N GLN A 77 -5.21 5.05 17.39
CA GLN A 77 -3.79 4.79 17.54
C GLN A 77 -2.96 6.00 17.13
N PRO A 78 -1.95 6.42 17.92
CA PRO A 78 -1.11 7.57 17.60
C PRO A 78 -0.41 7.48 16.24
N VAL A 79 -0.01 6.28 15.82
CA VAL A 79 0.69 6.03 14.55
C VAL A 79 -0.20 6.20 13.31
N SER A 80 -1.51 6.02 13.46
CA SER A 80 -2.47 6.04 12.34
C SER A 80 -2.57 7.39 11.65
N LYS A 81 -2.35 8.49 12.38
CA LYS A 81 -2.34 9.84 11.77
C LYS A 81 -1.21 10.01 10.78
N SER A 82 -0.02 9.50 11.11
CA SER A 82 1.13 9.54 10.21
C SER A 82 0.93 8.63 8.99
N LEU A 83 0.35 7.44 9.20
CA LEU A 83 0.01 6.51 8.12
C LEU A 83 -1.08 7.05 7.19
N ASP A 84 -2.09 7.74 7.72
CA ASP A 84 -3.13 8.39 6.91
C ASP A 84 -2.52 9.42 5.94
N VAL A 85 -1.67 10.32 6.45
CA VAL A 85 -0.95 11.31 5.61
C VAL A 85 -0.08 10.62 4.57
N PHE A 86 0.66 9.59 4.98
CA PHE A 86 1.54 8.84 4.10
C PHE A 86 0.75 8.16 2.96
N TYR A 87 -0.27 7.36 3.27
CA TYR A 87 -1.07 6.69 2.24
C TYR A 87 -1.84 7.65 1.35
N ARG A 88 -2.34 8.78 1.87
CA ARG A 88 -2.94 9.83 1.03
C ARG A 88 -1.95 10.42 0.03
N SER A 89 -0.68 10.57 0.44
CA SER A 89 0.36 11.05 -0.47
C SER A 89 0.63 10.04 -1.60
N LEU A 90 0.70 8.74 -1.29
CA LEU A 90 0.84 7.69 -2.31
C LEU A 90 -0.39 7.65 -3.23
N LEU A 91 -1.60 7.74 -2.67
CA LEU A 91 -2.84 7.74 -3.41
C LEU A 91 -2.92 8.91 -4.41
N ALA A 92 -2.48 10.10 -4.00
CA ALA A 92 -2.40 11.26 -4.87
C ALA A 92 -1.42 11.04 -6.04
N ARG A 93 -0.25 10.44 -5.78
CA ARG A 93 0.74 10.10 -6.83
C ARG A 93 0.18 9.09 -7.83
N VAL A 94 -0.45 8.01 -7.36
CA VAL A 94 -1.08 6.99 -8.24
C VAL A 94 -2.21 7.60 -9.06
N THR A 95 -3.08 8.40 -8.44
CA THR A 95 -4.20 9.06 -9.13
C THR A 95 -3.70 10.04 -10.19
N ASN A 96 -2.62 10.78 -9.92
CA ASN A 96 -2.00 11.65 -10.92
C ASN A 96 -1.41 10.83 -12.08
N ALA A 97 -0.76 9.70 -11.78
CA ALA A 97 -0.16 8.82 -12.79
C ALA A 97 -1.18 8.19 -13.75
N GLN A 98 -2.46 8.07 -13.34
CA GLN A 98 -3.54 7.62 -14.23
C GLN A 98 -3.77 8.59 -15.40
N LYS A 99 -3.59 9.91 -15.17
CA LYS A 99 -3.79 10.96 -16.19
C LYS A 99 -2.49 11.38 -16.87
N HIS A 100 -1.43 11.47 -16.09
CA HIS A 100 -0.11 11.95 -16.50
C HIS A 100 0.94 10.97 -16.02
N PHE A 101 1.10 9.86 -16.75
CA PHE A 101 1.99 8.79 -16.32
C PHE A 101 3.42 9.30 -16.15
N ASN A 102 3.96 9.10 -14.95
CA ASN A 102 5.34 9.39 -14.60
C ASN A 102 5.93 8.13 -13.98
N ARG A 103 6.77 7.44 -14.75
CA ARG A 103 7.44 6.20 -14.36
C ARG A 103 8.15 6.33 -13.02
N THR A 104 8.97 7.37 -12.85
CA THR A 104 9.75 7.61 -11.63
C THR A 104 8.85 7.80 -10.41
N ALA A 105 7.73 8.52 -10.56
CA ALA A 105 6.77 8.68 -9.46
C ALA A 105 6.11 7.35 -9.04
N VAL A 106 5.86 6.46 -10.00
CA VAL A 106 5.29 5.13 -9.74
C VAL A 106 6.34 4.20 -9.10
N GLU A 107 7.60 4.25 -9.56
CA GLU A 107 8.73 3.54 -8.94
C GLU A 107 8.91 3.96 -7.48
N MET A 108 8.98 5.27 -7.21
CA MET A 108 9.06 5.79 -5.84
C MET A 108 7.87 5.35 -4.99
N THR A 109 6.66 5.34 -5.56
CA THR A 109 5.46 4.89 -4.83
C THR A 109 5.53 3.41 -4.48
N ARG A 110 6.04 2.57 -5.39
CA ARG A 110 6.26 1.14 -5.13
C ARG A 110 7.30 0.94 -4.03
N ASP A 111 8.41 1.67 -4.10
CA ASP A 111 9.51 1.53 -3.15
C ASP A 111 9.10 2.02 -1.76
N ASP A 112 8.45 3.18 -1.67
CA ASP A 112 7.86 3.72 -0.43
C ASP A 112 6.85 2.73 0.19
N LEU A 113 6.03 2.09 -0.64
CA LEU A 113 5.04 1.11 -0.19
C LEU A 113 5.71 -0.17 0.35
N ALA A 114 6.78 -0.64 -0.29
CA ALA A 114 7.54 -1.80 0.16
C ALA A 114 8.27 -1.52 1.47
N ASP A 115 8.86 -0.33 1.62
CA ASP A 115 9.58 0.07 2.82
C ASP A 115 8.66 0.19 4.05
N ILE A 116 7.46 0.76 3.88
CA ILE A 116 6.49 0.82 4.97
C ILE A 116 5.95 -0.57 5.31
N ALA A 117 5.71 -1.43 4.30
CA ALA A 117 5.23 -2.80 4.54
C ALA A 117 6.25 -3.61 5.35
N ALA A 118 7.53 -3.54 4.99
CA ALA A 118 8.59 -4.20 5.74
C ALA A 118 8.68 -3.70 7.19
N SER A 119 8.57 -2.38 7.38
CA SER A 119 8.58 -1.75 8.70
C SER A 119 7.38 -2.16 9.56
N LEU A 120 6.18 -2.24 8.98
CA LEU A 120 4.95 -2.57 9.70
C LEU A 120 4.80 -4.06 9.99
N LEU A 121 5.23 -4.92 9.07
CA LEU A 121 5.07 -6.37 9.15
C LEU A 121 6.27 -7.07 9.81
N GLY A 122 7.31 -6.32 10.18
CA GLY A 122 8.53 -6.84 10.79
C GLY A 122 9.34 -7.72 9.84
N GLU A 123 9.25 -7.50 8.53
CA GLU A 123 10.01 -8.27 7.54
C GLU A 123 11.43 -7.72 7.39
N PRO A 124 12.44 -8.59 7.20
CA PRO A 124 13.80 -8.13 6.91
C PRO A 124 13.80 -7.37 5.58
N ARG A 125 14.23 -6.11 5.62
CA ARG A 125 14.48 -5.27 4.43
C ARG A 125 15.34 -6.06 3.43
N LYS A 126 14.83 -6.32 2.23
CA LYS A 126 15.65 -6.85 1.14
C LYS A 126 16.67 -5.77 0.78
N VAL A 127 17.91 -5.96 1.20
CA VAL A 127 19.04 -5.13 0.80
C VAL A 127 19.35 -5.52 -0.65
N ALA A 128 19.17 -4.58 -1.57
CA ALA A 128 19.58 -4.72 -2.96
C ALA A 128 21.10 -4.78 -3.08
#